data_AF-A0A370AYF2-F1
#
_entry.id   AF-A0A370AYF2-F1
#
_cell.length_a   1.000
_cell.length_b   1.000
_cell.length_c   1.000
_cell.angle_alpha   90.00
_cell.angle_beta   90.00
_cell.angle_gamma   90.00
#
_symmetry.space_group_name_H-M   'P 1'
#
loop_
_entity.id
_entity.type
_entity.pdbx_description
1 polymer ?
#
loop_
_entity_poly.entity_id
_entity_poly.type
_entity_poly.pdbx_seq_one_letter_code
_entity_poly.pdbx_strand_id
1 'polypeptide(L)'
;MVGGDWRARAICPPHAALFGSERAEDYKAATAICLRCPVREACLVAAMDEEDGTGLVRRAGVRGALTPTQRHALHRADQRAAARARLAEEKAGLSDVSGPPSPAVERPDLATAWRRSVRQTRHGGHLVWTGPLDKSRRPALRHGGQRHPVLTVAFRTLHGREPHGTVRTTCGVYRCMAHLADAVMRAEDPSLVGASS
;
A
#
# COMPACT_ATOMS: atom_id res chain seq x y z
N MET A 1 -4.02 40.08 22.20
CA MET A 1 -2.59 39.94 22.57
C MET A 1 -2.46 40.04 24.08
N VAL A 2 -2.52 38.92 24.81
CA VAL A 2 -2.04 38.89 26.20
C VAL A 2 -0.57 38.51 26.12
N GLY A 3 0.26 39.50 25.80
CA GLY A 3 1.71 39.38 25.64
C GLY A 3 2.42 39.43 26.98
N GLY A 4 2.27 38.39 27.79
CA GLY A 4 3.17 38.11 28.92
C GLY A 4 3.98 36.85 28.62
N ASP A 5 5.23 36.79 29.07
CA ASP A 5 6.05 35.58 28.96
C ASP A 5 5.39 34.46 29.78
N TRP A 6 4.68 33.56 29.08
CA TRP A 6 3.98 32.44 29.70
C TRP A 6 4.93 31.56 30.52
N ARG A 7 6.24 31.57 30.24
CA ARG A 7 7.24 30.83 31.00
C ARG A 7 7.34 31.29 32.46
N ALA A 8 7.10 32.57 32.74
CA ALA A 8 7.13 33.12 34.11
C ALA A 8 6.04 32.51 35.03
N ARG A 9 5.01 31.89 34.46
CA ARG A 9 3.91 31.23 35.19
C ARG A 9 4.07 29.71 35.27
N ALA A 10 5.20 29.17 34.80
CA ALA A 10 5.46 27.74 34.84
C ALA A 10 5.81 27.28 36.26
N ILE A 11 5.23 26.16 36.68
CA ILE A 11 5.47 25.56 38.02
C ILE A 11 6.62 24.55 38.04
N CYS A 12 7.19 24.22 36.87
CA CYS A 12 8.26 23.24 36.74
C CYS A 12 9.68 23.70 37.16
N PRO A 13 10.06 25.00 37.20
CA PRO A 13 11.46 25.38 37.50
C PRO A 13 12.04 24.82 38.80
N PRO A 14 11.30 24.76 39.93
CA PRO A 14 11.81 24.13 41.17
C PRO A 14 12.10 22.63 41.03
N HIS A 15 11.61 21.99 39.97
CA HIS A 15 11.69 20.55 39.73
C HIS A 15 12.54 20.20 38.50
N ALA A 16 13.39 21.13 38.02
CA ALA A 16 14.10 21.03 36.75
C ALA A 16 14.86 19.71 36.54
N ALA A 17 15.40 19.11 37.60
CA ALA A 17 16.09 17.82 37.55
C ALA A 17 15.22 16.68 36.96
N LEU A 18 13.91 16.67 37.26
CA LEU A 18 12.99 15.66 36.71
C LEU A 18 12.77 15.83 35.20
N PHE A 19 12.84 17.07 34.72
CA PHE A 19 12.54 17.41 33.33
C PHE A 19 13.72 17.18 32.38
N GLY A 20 14.94 17.18 32.91
CA GLY A 20 16.18 16.88 32.15
C GLY A 20 16.62 15.42 32.20
N SER A 21 15.95 14.57 33.00
CA SER A 21 16.29 13.15 33.14
C SER A 21 15.77 12.32 31.96
N GLU A 22 16.48 11.24 31.63
CA GLU A 22 16.03 10.23 30.66
C GLU A 22 15.38 9.00 31.32
N ARG A 23 15.25 9.00 32.64
CA ARG A 23 14.66 7.89 33.40
C ARG A 23 13.14 7.90 33.27
N ALA A 24 12.56 6.71 33.05
CA ALA A 24 11.11 6.56 32.86
C ALA A 24 10.27 7.01 34.08
N GLU A 25 10.78 6.82 35.30
CA GLU A 25 10.13 7.26 36.54
C GLU A 25 10.08 8.78 36.67
N ASP A 26 11.14 9.47 36.24
CA ASP A 26 11.21 10.93 36.24
C ASP A 26 10.24 11.51 35.21
N TYR A 27 10.05 10.85 34.07
CA TYR A 27 8.99 11.21 33.12
C TYR A 27 7.60 11.13 33.73
N LYS A 28 7.32 10.11 34.54
CA LYS A 28 6.02 9.99 35.22
C LYS A 28 5.83 11.13 36.22
N ALA A 29 6.84 11.43 37.03
CA ALA A 29 6.81 12.52 38.01
C ALA A 29 6.68 13.90 37.34
N ALA A 30 7.48 14.17 36.31
CA ALA A 30 7.46 15.39 35.52
C ALA A 30 6.10 15.60 34.82
N THR A 31 5.51 14.53 34.26
CA THR A 31 4.19 14.58 33.64
C THR A 31 3.10 14.98 34.65
N ALA A 32 3.13 14.41 35.87
CA ALA A 32 2.19 14.76 36.94
C ALA A 32 2.31 16.23 37.39
N ILE A 33 3.50 16.82 37.32
CA ILE A 33 3.71 18.26 37.53
C ILE A 33 3.12 19.05 36.36
N CYS A 34 3.46 18.69 35.11
CA CYS A 34 2.93 19.38 33.92
C CYS A 34 1.40 19.41 33.85
N LEU A 35 0.72 18.34 34.28
CA LEU A 35 -0.75 18.26 34.24
C LEU A 35 -1.43 19.32 35.13
N ARG A 36 -0.73 19.85 36.14
CA ARG A 36 -1.20 20.90 37.04
C ARG A 36 -0.71 22.31 36.63
N CYS A 37 0.10 22.41 35.58
CA CYS A 37 0.73 23.66 35.17
C CYS A 37 -0.27 24.54 34.40
N PRO A 38 -0.49 25.81 34.80
CA PRO A 38 -1.45 26.70 34.13
C PRO A 38 -1.03 27.09 32.71
N VAL A 39 0.23 26.88 32.35
CA VAL A 39 0.79 27.20 31.02
C VAL A 39 1.13 25.95 30.21
N ARG A 40 0.56 24.80 30.59
CA ARG A 40 0.79 23.50 29.92
C ARG A 40 0.57 23.57 28.40
N GLU A 41 -0.54 24.17 27.98
CA GLU A 41 -0.93 24.24 26.56
C GLU A 41 0.01 25.16 25.77
N ALA A 42 0.28 26.37 26.28
CA ALA A 42 1.27 27.27 25.68
C ALA A 42 2.66 26.63 25.60
N CYS A 43 3.06 25.88 26.63
CA CYS A 43 4.31 25.12 26.65
C CYS A 43 4.33 24.01 25.59
N LEU A 44 3.22 23.29 25.41
CA LEU A 44 3.12 22.24 24.39
C LEU A 44 3.21 22.84 22.98
N VAL A 45 2.48 23.92 22.70
CA VAL A 45 2.53 24.60 21.40
C VAL A 45 3.95 25.05 21.10
N ALA A 46 4.59 25.77 22.02
CA ALA A 46 5.98 26.20 21.84
C ALA A 46 6.94 25.01 21.64
N ALA A 47 6.74 23.89 22.34
CA ALA A 47 7.53 22.69 22.14
C ALA A 47 7.34 22.07 20.75
N MET A 48 6.11 22.03 20.25
CA MET A 48 5.80 21.47 18.94
C MET A 48 6.35 22.35 17.81
N ASP A 49 6.32 23.67 17.98
CA ASP A 49 6.90 24.64 17.04
C ASP A 49 8.44 24.54 17.01
N GLU A 50 9.08 24.51 18.18
CA GLU A 50 10.54 24.36 18.29
C GLU A 50 11.03 23.01 17.75
N GLU A 51 10.23 21.96 17.89
CA GLU A 51 10.57 20.60 17.44
C GLU A 51 10.08 20.29 16.01
N ASP A 52 9.51 21.27 15.29
CA ASP A 52 8.97 21.04 13.95
C ASP A 52 10.08 20.53 13.00
N GLY A 53 9.75 19.52 12.20
CA GLY A 53 10.72 18.86 11.31
C GLY A 53 11.85 18.09 12.02
N THR A 54 11.88 18.02 13.36
CA THR A 54 12.88 17.26 14.09
C THR A 54 12.47 15.79 14.32
N GLY A 55 13.42 14.89 14.13
CA GLY A 55 13.26 13.46 14.43
C GLY A 55 13.27 13.17 15.94
N LEU A 56 12.82 11.98 16.33
CA LEU A 56 12.66 11.58 17.74
C LEU A 56 13.89 11.82 18.61
N VAL A 57 15.10 11.49 18.11
CA VAL A 57 16.36 11.56 18.85
C VAL A 57 16.73 13.00 19.27
N ARG A 58 16.19 14.01 18.59
CA ARG A 58 16.44 15.43 18.91
C ARG A 58 15.44 16.01 19.92
N ARG A 59 14.50 15.22 20.41
CA ARG A 59 13.49 15.64 21.38
C ARG A 59 13.89 15.12 22.76
N ALA A 60 13.93 16.02 23.74
CA ALA A 60 14.34 15.69 25.10
C ALA A 60 13.26 16.08 26.12
N GLY A 61 13.25 15.38 27.26
CA GLY A 61 12.47 15.74 28.44
C GLY A 61 10.95 15.74 28.25
N VAL A 62 10.24 16.01 29.34
CA VAL A 62 8.77 16.18 29.33
C VAL A 62 8.44 17.65 29.06
N ARG A 63 7.57 17.91 28.08
CA ARG A 63 7.05 19.25 27.76
C ARG A 63 5.56 19.13 27.47
N GLY A 64 4.76 20.04 28.02
CA GLY A 64 3.31 20.01 27.80
C GLY A 64 2.63 18.73 28.29
N ALA A 65 3.16 18.08 29.33
CA ALA A 65 2.73 16.77 29.83
C ALA A 65 2.93 15.59 28.85
N LEU A 66 3.77 15.75 27.83
CA LEU A 66 4.10 14.69 26.87
C LEU A 66 5.60 14.37 26.89
N THR A 67 5.92 13.08 26.78
CA THR A 67 7.29 12.59 26.58
C THR A 67 7.78 12.86 25.14
N PRO A 68 9.10 12.75 24.85
CA PRO A 68 9.61 12.92 23.50
C PRO A 68 8.93 12.04 22.44
N THR A 69 8.71 10.76 22.80
CA THR A 69 8.01 9.80 21.94
C THR A 69 6.57 10.21 21.66
N GLN A 70 5.85 10.67 22.69
CA GLN A 70 4.47 11.12 22.53
C GLN A 70 4.37 12.40 21.69
N ARG A 71 5.26 13.37 21.90
CA ARG A 71 5.32 14.59 21.07
C ARG A 71 5.66 14.27 19.62
N HIS A 72 6.60 13.36 19.38
CA HIS A 72 6.92 12.90 18.03
C HIS A 72 5.72 12.21 17.36
N ALA A 73 5.01 11.34 18.09
CA ALA A 73 3.82 10.67 17.58
C ALA A 73 2.70 11.65 17.23
N LEU A 74 2.47 12.67 18.07
CA LEU A 74 1.52 13.75 17.83
C LEU A 74 1.89 14.54 16.57
N HIS A 75 3.14 15.01 16.47
CA HIS A 75 3.63 15.73 15.30
C HIS A 75 3.48 14.90 14.01
N ARG A 76 3.79 13.60 14.07
CA ARG A 76 3.57 12.68 12.94
C ARG A 76 2.11 12.52 12.57
N ALA A 77 1.19 12.56 13.54
CA ALA A 77 -0.25 12.51 13.28
C ALA A 77 -0.74 13.79 12.61
N ASP A 78 -0.32 14.96 13.10
CA ASP A 78 -0.67 16.27 12.52
C ASP A 78 -0.19 16.38 11.08
N GLN A 79 1.07 15.99 10.80
CA GLN A 79 1.63 15.97 9.44
C GLN A 79 0.85 15.04 8.51
N ARG A 80 0.38 13.88 9.02
CA ARG A 80 -0.48 12.97 8.23
C ARG A 80 -1.86 13.56 7.97
N ALA A 81 -2.45 14.24 8.95
CA ALA A 81 -3.75 14.90 8.80
C ALA A 81 -3.65 16.03 7.77
N ALA A 82 -2.62 16.88 7.86
CA ALA A 82 -2.35 17.95 6.91
C ALA A 82 -2.12 17.42 5.48
N ALA A 83 -1.31 16.35 5.32
CA ALA A 83 -1.11 15.72 4.02
C ALA A 83 -2.41 15.15 3.44
N ARG A 84 -3.25 14.53 4.27
CA ARG A 84 -4.58 14.04 3.85
C ARG A 84 -5.50 15.17 3.42
N ALA A 85 -5.51 16.29 4.15
CA ALA A 85 -6.31 17.46 3.80
C ALA A 85 -5.87 18.06 2.45
N ARG A 86 -4.55 18.22 2.24
CA ARG A 86 -4.00 18.69 0.96
C ARG A 86 -4.38 17.79 -0.21
N LEU A 87 -4.24 16.47 -0.05
CA LEU A 87 -4.67 15.51 -1.08
C LEU A 87 -6.17 15.56 -1.35
N ALA A 88 -6.99 15.80 -0.32
CA ALA A 88 -8.44 15.93 -0.48
C ALA A 88 -8.80 17.22 -1.23
N GLU A 89 -8.13 18.34 -0.91
CA GLU A 89 -8.28 19.62 -1.60
C GLU A 89 -7.82 19.54 -3.06
N GLU A 90 -6.65 18.96 -3.32
CA GLU A 90 -6.15 18.71 -4.68
C GLU A 90 -7.13 17.85 -5.49
N LYS A 91 -7.64 16.77 -4.89
CA LYS A 91 -8.65 15.91 -5.52
C LYS A 91 -9.96 16.65 -5.81
N ALA A 92 -10.39 17.52 -4.89
CA ALA A 92 -11.58 18.36 -5.09
C ALA A 92 -11.35 19.39 -6.20
N GLY A 93 -10.17 20.00 -6.27
CA GLY A 93 -9.80 20.91 -7.35
C GLY A 93 -9.68 20.21 -8.72
N LEU A 94 -9.18 18.97 -8.75
CA LEU A 94 -9.12 18.16 -9.98
C LEU A 94 -10.50 17.71 -10.47
N SER A 95 -11.53 17.71 -9.61
CA SER A 95 -12.90 17.38 -10.03
C SER A 95 -13.67 18.53 -10.68
N ASP A 96 -13.16 19.77 -10.62
CA ASP A 96 -13.80 20.96 -11.20
C ASP A 96 -13.34 21.26 -12.65
N VAL A 97 -12.19 20.71 -13.06
CA VAL A 97 -11.88 20.59 -14.48
C VAL A 97 -12.64 19.40 -15.05
N SER A 98 -13.77 19.68 -15.72
CA SER A 98 -14.29 18.81 -16.78
C SER A 98 -13.26 18.77 -17.92
N GLY A 99 -12.12 18.11 -17.68
CA GLY A 99 -11.20 17.76 -18.74
C GLY A 99 -12.00 17.00 -19.82
N PRO A 100 -11.68 17.18 -21.12
CA PRO A 100 -12.29 16.34 -22.15
C PRO A 100 -12.18 14.89 -21.68
N PRO A 101 -13.24 14.07 -21.83
CA PRO A 101 -13.25 12.71 -21.31
C PRO A 101 -11.93 12.08 -21.71
N SER A 102 -11.15 11.67 -20.69
CA SER A 102 -9.93 10.91 -20.88
C SER A 102 -10.26 9.90 -21.96
N PRO A 103 -9.59 9.91 -23.14
CA PRO A 103 -10.03 9.10 -24.27
C PRO A 103 -10.18 7.71 -23.71
N ALA A 104 -11.37 7.13 -23.85
CA ALA A 104 -11.69 5.84 -23.27
C ALA A 104 -10.56 4.91 -23.69
N VAL A 105 -9.61 4.65 -22.78
CA VAL A 105 -8.50 3.77 -23.07
C VAL A 105 -9.18 2.42 -23.13
N GLU A 106 -9.51 2.04 -24.35
CA GLU A 106 -10.24 0.84 -24.65
C GLU A 106 -9.49 -0.28 -23.94
N ARG A 107 -10.12 -0.84 -22.92
CA ARG A 107 -9.46 -1.86 -22.11
C ARG A 107 -9.09 -2.96 -23.08
N PRO A 108 -7.82 -3.38 -23.15
CA PRO A 108 -7.41 -4.38 -24.10
C PRO A 108 -8.31 -5.60 -23.94
N ASP A 109 -8.75 -6.14 -25.07
CA ASP A 109 -9.46 -7.40 -25.10
C ASP A 109 -8.65 -8.50 -24.38
N LEU A 110 -9.32 -9.60 -24.02
CA LEU A 110 -8.70 -10.69 -23.27
C LEU A 110 -7.46 -11.28 -23.96
N ALA A 111 -7.46 -11.40 -25.28
CA ALA A 111 -6.33 -11.97 -26.03
C ALA A 111 -5.13 -11.02 -26.01
N THR A 112 -5.36 -9.72 -26.13
CA THR A 112 -4.32 -8.69 -26.03
C THR A 112 -3.76 -8.60 -24.60
N ALA A 113 -4.62 -8.64 -23.57
CA ALA A 113 -4.19 -8.73 -22.19
C ALA A 113 -3.35 -9.99 -21.92
N TRP A 114 -3.77 -11.14 -22.46
CA TRP A 114 -3.03 -12.40 -22.35
C TRP A 114 -1.65 -12.33 -23.02
N ARG A 115 -1.56 -11.85 -24.27
CA ARG A 115 -0.30 -11.71 -25.02
C ARG A 115 0.73 -10.87 -24.26
N ARG A 116 0.30 -9.78 -23.61
CA ARG A 116 1.19 -8.93 -22.80
C ARG A 116 1.72 -9.63 -21.54
N SER A 117 0.99 -10.61 -21.03
CA SER A 117 1.27 -11.33 -19.78
C SER A 117 1.96 -12.68 -19.96
N VAL A 118 2.32 -13.07 -21.18
CA VAL A 118 3.15 -14.26 -21.45
C VAL A 118 4.56 -13.88 -21.89
N ARG A 119 5.53 -14.77 -21.61
CA ARG A 119 6.91 -14.65 -22.09
C ARG A 119 7.33 -15.95 -22.73
N GLN A 120 7.98 -15.87 -23.89
CA GLN A 120 8.54 -17.03 -24.54
C GLN A 120 9.79 -17.52 -23.81
N THR A 121 9.92 -18.83 -23.60
CA THR A 121 11.14 -19.44 -23.08
C THR A 121 12.22 -19.49 -24.15
N ARG A 122 13.49 -19.59 -23.72
CA ARG A 122 14.65 -19.63 -24.63
C ARG A 122 14.63 -20.82 -25.61
N HIS A 123 14.05 -21.94 -25.20
CA HIS A 123 13.97 -23.17 -25.99
C HIS A 123 12.57 -23.79 -25.89
N GLY A 124 12.17 -24.54 -26.92
CA GLY A 124 10.98 -25.40 -26.89
C GLY A 124 9.62 -24.73 -27.14
N GLY A 125 9.59 -23.47 -27.60
CA GLY A 125 8.34 -22.80 -27.98
C GLY A 125 7.36 -22.53 -26.83
N HIS A 126 7.77 -22.67 -25.57
CA HIS A 126 6.88 -22.47 -24.43
C HIS A 126 6.56 -20.99 -24.20
N LEU A 127 5.31 -20.72 -23.83
CA LEU A 127 4.87 -19.42 -23.35
C LEU A 127 4.58 -19.53 -21.84
N VAL A 128 5.37 -18.88 -21.00
CA VAL A 128 5.18 -18.91 -19.54
C VAL A 128 4.36 -17.70 -19.11
N TRP A 129 3.39 -17.96 -18.25
CA TRP A 129 2.57 -16.91 -17.64
C TRP A 129 3.35 -16.07 -16.61
N THR A 130 3.34 -14.76 -16.80
CA THR A 130 3.97 -13.75 -15.93
C THR A 130 2.98 -12.76 -15.33
N GLY A 131 1.69 -12.90 -15.65
CA GLY A 131 0.63 -12.02 -15.18
C GLY A 131 0.08 -12.38 -13.80
N PRO A 132 -1.02 -11.73 -13.39
CA PRO A 132 -1.62 -11.89 -12.08
C PRO A 132 -2.12 -13.32 -11.82
N LEU A 133 -2.14 -13.68 -10.54
CA LEU A 133 -2.71 -14.91 -10.01
C LEU A 133 -3.94 -14.57 -9.15
N ASP A 134 -4.90 -15.48 -9.07
CA ASP A 134 -6.02 -15.35 -8.13
C ASP A 134 -5.60 -15.66 -6.68
N LYS A 135 -6.56 -15.57 -5.75
CA LYS A 135 -6.36 -15.89 -4.33
C LYS A 135 -5.90 -17.36 -4.11
N SER A 136 -6.21 -18.25 -5.04
CA SER A 136 -5.82 -19.66 -5.05
C SER A 136 -4.54 -19.91 -5.85
N ARG A 137 -3.78 -18.86 -6.19
CA ARG A 137 -2.55 -18.90 -6.99
C ARG A 137 -2.72 -19.46 -8.41
N ARG A 138 -3.94 -19.44 -8.95
CA ARG A 138 -4.24 -19.85 -10.33
C ARG A 138 -4.16 -18.64 -11.27
N PRO A 139 -3.49 -18.75 -12.44
CA PRO A 139 -3.50 -17.71 -13.47
C PRO A 139 -4.91 -17.27 -13.87
N ALA A 140 -5.22 -15.99 -13.72
CA ALA A 140 -6.53 -15.43 -14.06
C ALA A 140 -6.41 -14.00 -14.60
N LEU A 141 -7.23 -13.68 -15.61
CA LEU A 141 -7.42 -12.31 -16.11
C LEU A 141 -8.75 -11.74 -15.64
N ARG A 142 -8.82 -10.42 -15.49
CA ARG A 142 -10.07 -9.68 -15.29
C ARG A 142 -10.32 -8.79 -16.49
N HIS A 143 -11.49 -8.91 -17.10
CA HIS A 143 -11.94 -8.06 -18.20
C HIS A 143 -13.44 -7.84 -18.07
N GLY A 144 -13.94 -6.62 -18.28
CA GLY A 144 -15.36 -6.30 -18.09
C GLY A 144 -15.92 -6.60 -16.69
N GLY A 145 -15.09 -6.58 -15.64
CA GLY A 145 -15.48 -6.96 -14.28
C GLY A 145 -15.56 -8.48 -14.04
N GLN A 146 -15.56 -9.28 -15.09
CA GLN A 146 -15.58 -10.74 -15.03
C GLN A 146 -14.17 -11.33 -14.90
N ARG A 147 -14.09 -12.51 -14.29
CA ARG A 147 -12.86 -13.28 -14.15
C ARG A 147 -12.80 -14.35 -15.23
N HIS A 148 -11.68 -14.41 -15.94
CA HIS A 148 -11.42 -15.39 -17.00
C HIS A 148 -10.22 -16.27 -16.64
N PRO A 149 -10.37 -17.61 -16.66
CA PRO A 149 -9.25 -18.54 -16.51
C PRO A 149 -8.25 -18.34 -17.65
N VAL A 150 -6.96 -18.18 -17.33
CA VAL A 150 -5.94 -17.87 -18.35
C VAL A 150 -5.78 -19.00 -19.36
N LEU A 151 -5.90 -20.26 -18.95
CA LEU A 151 -5.80 -21.40 -19.88
C LEU A 151 -6.91 -21.39 -20.93
N THR A 152 -8.14 -21.00 -20.55
CA THR A 152 -9.25 -20.85 -21.49
C THR A 152 -8.99 -19.71 -22.48
N VAL A 153 -8.49 -18.56 -21.99
CA VAL A 153 -8.14 -17.42 -22.86
C VAL A 153 -6.98 -17.77 -23.81
N ALA A 154 -5.95 -18.44 -23.30
CA ALA A 154 -4.80 -18.91 -24.08
C ALA A 154 -5.25 -19.88 -25.17
N PHE A 155 -6.10 -20.85 -24.84
CA PHE A 155 -6.63 -21.82 -25.79
C PHE A 155 -7.40 -21.14 -26.92
N ARG A 156 -8.34 -20.24 -26.59
CA ARG A 156 -9.10 -19.47 -27.59
C ARG A 156 -8.17 -18.66 -28.51
N THR A 157 -7.15 -18.04 -27.92
CA THR A 157 -6.20 -17.21 -28.66
C THR A 157 -5.33 -18.03 -29.62
N LEU A 158 -4.91 -19.25 -29.22
CA LEU A 158 -4.02 -20.10 -30.00
C LEU A 158 -4.75 -20.98 -31.02
N HIS A 159 -5.95 -21.46 -30.68
CA HIS A 159 -6.71 -22.40 -31.52
C HIS A 159 -7.88 -21.74 -32.27
N GLY A 160 -8.17 -20.45 -32.01
CA GLY A 160 -9.25 -19.72 -32.68
C GLY A 160 -10.66 -20.24 -32.38
N ARG A 161 -10.84 -21.08 -31.35
CA ARG A 161 -12.13 -21.69 -30.99
C ARG A 161 -12.33 -21.79 -29.48
N GLU A 162 -13.57 -21.96 -29.06
CA GLU A 162 -13.91 -22.28 -27.68
C GLU A 162 -13.42 -23.69 -27.30
N PRO A 163 -12.87 -23.88 -26.08
CA PRO A 163 -12.50 -25.21 -25.63
C PRO A 163 -13.75 -26.01 -25.26
N HIS A 164 -13.72 -27.29 -25.62
CA HIS A 164 -14.72 -28.25 -25.17
C HIS A 164 -14.26 -28.82 -23.82
N GLY A 165 -14.98 -28.45 -22.75
CA GLY A 165 -14.64 -28.86 -21.39
C GLY A 165 -13.34 -28.24 -20.86
N THR A 166 -12.65 -28.97 -19.98
CA THR A 166 -11.48 -28.45 -19.26
C THR A 166 -10.24 -28.40 -20.14
N VAL A 167 -9.59 -27.24 -20.22
CA VAL A 167 -8.27 -27.06 -20.85
C VAL A 167 -7.16 -27.48 -19.89
N ARG A 168 -6.19 -28.25 -20.38
CA ARG A 168 -5.00 -28.68 -19.63
C ARG A 168 -3.74 -28.42 -20.44
N THR A 169 -2.64 -28.23 -19.74
CA THR A 169 -1.30 -28.22 -20.34
C THR A 169 -0.89 -29.64 -20.70
N THR A 170 -0.31 -29.82 -21.87
CA THR A 170 0.14 -31.14 -22.38
C THR A 170 1.65 -31.34 -22.26
N CYS A 171 2.37 -30.33 -21.76
CA CYS A 171 3.80 -30.41 -21.47
C CYS A 171 4.10 -30.26 -19.97
N GLY A 172 5.28 -30.72 -19.53
CA GLY A 172 5.74 -30.61 -18.15
C GLY A 172 6.25 -29.23 -17.72
N VAL A 173 6.31 -28.23 -18.61
CA VAL A 173 6.77 -26.89 -18.26
C VAL A 173 5.74 -26.17 -17.39
N TYR A 174 6.15 -25.83 -16.17
CA TYR A 174 5.31 -25.13 -15.20
C TYR A 174 4.74 -23.83 -15.79
N ARG A 175 3.41 -23.70 -15.76
CA ARG A 175 2.65 -22.55 -16.30
C ARG A 175 2.88 -22.29 -17.80
N CYS A 176 3.16 -23.33 -18.58
CA CYS A 176 3.11 -23.22 -20.03
C CYS A 176 1.69 -22.87 -20.49
N MET A 177 1.59 -21.97 -21.46
CA MET A 177 0.35 -21.47 -22.06
C MET A 177 0.31 -21.75 -23.56
N ALA A 178 1.30 -22.44 -24.12
CA ALA A 178 1.40 -22.77 -25.54
C ALA A 178 0.89 -24.18 -25.86
N HIS A 179 1.29 -25.17 -25.04
CA HIS A 179 0.94 -26.58 -25.26
C HIS A 179 -0.32 -26.91 -24.47
N LEU A 180 -1.48 -26.63 -25.08
CA LEU A 180 -2.79 -26.77 -24.47
C LEU A 180 -3.63 -27.77 -25.26
N ALA A 181 -4.45 -28.55 -24.56
CA ALA A 181 -5.48 -29.39 -25.14
C ALA A 181 -6.76 -29.28 -24.31
N ASP A 182 -7.91 -29.31 -24.98
CA ASP A 182 -9.23 -29.42 -24.36
C ASP A 182 -9.66 -30.90 -24.24
N ALA A 183 -10.91 -31.17 -23.85
CA ALA A 183 -11.35 -32.54 -23.62
C ALA A 183 -11.42 -33.38 -24.90
N VAL A 184 -11.81 -32.78 -26.03
CA VAL A 184 -11.91 -33.48 -27.32
C VAL A 184 -10.53 -33.84 -27.84
N MET A 185 -9.59 -32.88 -27.88
CA MET A 185 -8.23 -33.15 -28.36
C MET A 185 -7.54 -34.26 -27.56
N ARG A 186 -7.78 -34.35 -26.26
CA ARG A 186 -7.24 -35.43 -25.41
C ARG A 186 -7.95 -36.78 -25.60
N ALA A 187 -9.21 -36.77 -26.04
CA ALA A 187 -9.93 -37.99 -26.36
C ALA A 187 -9.49 -38.55 -27.73
N GLU A 188 -9.22 -37.66 -28.68
CA GLU A 188 -8.72 -38.00 -30.02
C GLU A 188 -7.25 -38.45 -29.99
N ASP A 189 -6.42 -37.76 -29.19
CA ASP A 189 -5.01 -38.10 -28.99
C ASP A 189 -4.68 -38.24 -27.49
N PRO A 190 -4.79 -39.46 -26.95
CA PRO A 190 -4.45 -39.75 -25.56
C PRO A 190 -2.98 -39.46 -25.20
N SER A 191 -2.08 -39.39 -26.19
CA SER A 191 -0.66 -39.09 -25.94
C SER A 191 -0.43 -37.66 -25.45
N LEU A 192 -1.39 -36.75 -25.67
CA LEU A 192 -1.37 -35.39 -25.17
C LEU A 192 -1.57 -35.29 -23.65
N VAL A 193 -1.94 -36.38 -22.98
CA VAL A 193 -2.05 -36.44 -21.52
C VAL A 193 -0.66 -36.69 -20.91
N GLY A 194 0.16 -35.64 -20.83
CA GLY A 194 1.47 -35.69 -20.18
C GLY A 194 1.36 -36.02 -18.69
N ALA A 195 2.07 -37.07 -18.26
CA ALA A 195 2.14 -37.60 -16.90
C ALA A 195 2.30 -36.50 -15.84
N SER A 196 1.34 -36.42 -14.92
CA SER A 196 1.47 -35.61 -13.71
C SER A 196 2.50 -36.28 -12.81
N SER A 197 3.69 -35.69 -12.68
CA SER A 197 4.61 -35.93 -11.56
C SER A 197 4.59 -34.71 -10.65
#